data_AF-A0AAU5LAM7-F1
#
_entry.id   AF-A0AAU5LAM7-F1
#
_cell.length_a   1.000
_cell.length_b   1.000
_cell.length_c   1.000
_cell.angle_alpha   90.00
_cell.angle_beta   90.00
_cell.angle_gamma   90.00
#
_symmetry.space_group_name_H-M   'P 1'
#
loop_
_entity.id
_entity.type
_entity.pdbx_description
1 polymer ?
#
loop_
_entity_poly.entity_id
_entity_poly.type
_entity_poly.pdbx_seq_one_letter_code
_entity_poly.pdbx_strand_id
1 'polypeptide(L)'
;MQKTTAPASTDTGCCQLAPAAATAVQLSELIQARAIARHLPGLGIESNRIAAAWDAEEAAAVVRVDSARGLWALVIPPVGTAFPVRWRGKRVGALDVRRVPALTDSAAAVHLVAYLRDRAAL
;
A
#
# COMPACT_ATOMS: atom_id res chain seq x y z
N MET A 1 36.34 46.36 -32.53
CA MET A 1 36.86 46.23 -31.14
C MET A 1 35.73 46.66 -30.22
N GLN A 2 35.19 45.92 -29.25
CA GLN A 2 35.62 44.73 -28.54
C GLN A 2 34.43 43.79 -28.31
N LYS A 3 34.75 42.50 -28.19
CA LYS A 3 33.88 41.35 -28.00
C LYS A 3 33.80 41.07 -26.50
N THR A 4 32.64 41.24 -25.88
CA THR A 4 32.46 40.87 -24.47
C THR A 4 31.64 39.59 -24.40
N THR A 5 32.39 38.51 -24.23
CA THR A 5 31.97 37.12 -24.06
C THR A 5 31.22 36.93 -22.74
N ALA A 6 30.12 36.18 -22.78
CA ALA A 6 29.37 35.71 -21.62
C ALA A 6 30.22 34.81 -20.69
N PRO A 7 29.86 34.74 -19.40
CA PRO A 7 29.80 33.44 -18.77
C PRO A 7 28.48 33.32 -18.00
N ALA A 8 27.55 32.54 -18.53
CA ALA A 8 26.41 32.08 -17.74
C ALA A 8 26.39 30.55 -17.81
N SER A 9 27.19 29.99 -16.89
CA SER A 9 26.89 28.78 -16.13
C SER A 9 26.29 27.60 -16.89
N THR A 10 27.16 26.66 -17.27
CA THR A 10 26.77 25.27 -17.49
C THR A 10 26.43 24.65 -16.14
N ASP A 11 25.24 24.91 -15.62
CA ASP A 11 24.73 24.24 -14.41
C ASP A 11 24.07 22.91 -14.79
N THR A 12 24.91 21.95 -15.17
CA THR A 12 24.51 20.53 -15.25
C THR A 12 24.53 19.99 -13.82
N GLY A 13 23.57 20.43 -13.00
CA GLY A 13 23.61 20.24 -11.55
C GLY A 13 22.26 19.87 -10.95
N CYS A 14 22.04 18.57 -10.77
CA CYS A 14 21.31 18.00 -9.63
C CYS A 14 19.94 18.61 -9.24
N CYS A 15 19.09 19.01 -10.20
CA CYS A 15 17.69 19.31 -9.90
C CYS A 15 16.91 18.00 -9.73
N GLN A 16 17.15 17.25 -8.64
CA GLN A 16 16.18 16.27 -8.19
C GLN A 16 14.93 17.05 -7.78
N LEU A 17 13.86 16.96 -8.58
CA LEU A 17 12.56 17.45 -8.14
C LEU A 17 12.27 16.83 -6.77
N ALA A 18 12.01 17.69 -5.79
CA ALA A 18 11.50 17.23 -4.51
C ALA A 18 10.24 16.38 -4.79
N PRO A 19 10.13 15.17 -4.22
CA PRO A 19 8.96 14.33 -4.43
C PRO A 19 7.71 15.12 -4.02
N ALA A 20 6.67 15.04 -4.86
CA ALA A 20 5.41 15.71 -4.57
C ALA A 20 4.88 15.27 -3.21
N ALA A 21 4.36 16.22 -2.43
CA ALA A 21 3.77 15.92 -1.14
C ALA A 21 2.60 14.93 -1.30
N ALA A 22 2.51 13.96 -0.40
CA ALA A 22 1.41 13.00 -0.40
C ALA A 22 0.08 13.72 -0.16
N THR A 23 -0.97 13.32 -0.89
CA THR A 23 -2.31 13.91 -0.69
C THR A 23 -2.94 13.43 0.61
N ALA A 24 -3.95 14.16 1.10
CA ALA A 24 -4.70 13.75 2.30
C ALA A 24 -5.33 12.36 2.15
N VAL A 25 -5.78 12.01 0.93
CA VAL A 25 -6.32 10.68 0.61
C VAL A 25 -5.25 9.61 0.74
N GLN A 26 -4.06 9.83 0.15
CA GLN A 26 -2.94 8.88 0.23
C GLN A 26 -2.51 8.65 1.67
N LEU A 27 -2.42 9.72 2.48
CA LEU A 27 -2.09 9.63 3.89
C LEU A 27 -3.15 8.85 4.67
N SER A 28 -4.43 9.12 4.43
CA SER A 28 -5.54 8.41 5.08
C SER A 28 -5.51 6.91 4.78
N GLU A 29 -5.32 6.53 3.52
CA GLU A 29 -5.22 5.13 3.11
C GLU A 29 -4.01 4.43 3.73
N LEU A 30 -2.87 5.11 3.80
CA LEU A 30 -1.67 4.56 4.41
C LEU A 30 -1.83 4.38 5.93
N ILE A 31 -2.52 5.32 6.60
CA ILE A 31 -2.87 5.20 8.03
C ILE A 31 -3.77 3.98 8.23
N GLN A 32 -4.80 3.81 7.39
CA GLN A 32 -5.70 2.66 7.45
C GLN A 32 -4.96 1.34 7.19
N ALA A 33 -4.13 1.25 6.14
CA ALA A 33 -3.33 0.07 5.86
C ALA A 33 -2.46 -0.32 7.07
N ARG A 34 -1.80 0.66 7.70
CA ARG A 34 -1.01 0.43 8.92
C ARG A 34 -1.87 0.00 10.10
N ALA A 35 -3.07 0.55 10.25
CA ALA A 35 -3.99 0.15 11.31
C ALA A 35 -4.44 -1.30 11.16
N ILE A 36 -4.83 -1.71 9.95
CA ILE A 36 -5.17 -3.11 9.63
C ILE A 36 -3.96 -4.03 9.93
N ALA A 37 -2.77 -3.65 9.44
CA ALA A 37 -1.54 -4.42 9.65
C ALA A 37 -1.21 -4.65 11.14
N ARG A 38 -1.47 -3.68 12.02
CA ARG A 38 -1.23 -3.80 13.47
C ARG A 38 -2.10 -4.86 14.15
N HIS A 39 -3.23 -5.24 13.57
CA HIS A 39 -4.10 -6.28 14.13
C HIS A 39 -3.69 -7.70 13.73
N LEU A 40 -2.94 -7.86 12.64
CA LEU A 40 -2.58 -9.17 12.09
C LEU A 40 -1.72 -10.05 13.03
N PRO A 41 -0.78 -9.52 13.84
CA PRO A 41 -0.06 -10.32 14.84
C PRO A 41 -0.96 -10.97 15.87
N GLY A 42 -1.99 -10.27 16.35
CA GLY A 42 -2.99 -10.82 17.27
C GLY A 42 -3.86 -11.92 16.64
N LEU A 43 -3.80 -12.10 15.33
CA LEU A 43 -4.54 -13.11 14.56
C LEU A 43 -3.64 -14.26 14.08
N GLY A 44 -2.36 -14.27 14.47
CA GLY A 44 -1.41 -15.35 14.21
C GLY A 44 -0.46 -15.15 13.03
N ILE A 45 -0.33 -13.92 12.50
CA ILE A 45 0.65 -13.61 11.45
C ILE A 45 1.86 -12.91 12.08
N GLU A 46 3.05 -13.47 11.94
CA GLU A 46 4.27 -12.89 12.51
C GLU A 46 4.56 -11.47 11.97
N SER A 47 4.95 -10.55 12.86
CA SER A 47 5.16 -9.13 12.52
C SER A 47 6.20 -8.90 11.42
N ASN A 48 7.24 -9.74 11.34
CA ASN A 48 8.29 -9.67 10.31
C ASN A 48 7.80 -10.06 8.90
N ARG A 49 6.60 -10.65 8.80
CA ARG A 49 5.96 -11.03 7.52
C ARG A 49 4.93 -10.02 7.06
N ILE A 50 4.75 -8.91 7.79
CA ILE A 50 3.73 -7.92 7.50
C ILE A 50 4.39 -6.59 7.13
N ALA A 51 3.87 -5.94 6.08
CA ALA A 51 4.23 -4.57 5.76
C ALA A 51 2.99 -3.79 5.31
N ALA A 52 3.00 -2.47 5.52
CA ALA A 52 2.00 -1.57 4.97
C ALA A 52 2.68 -0.40 4.26
N ALA A 53 2.38 -0.21 2.99
CA ALA A 53 3.07 0.75 2.13
C ALA A 53 2.15 1.28 1.03
N TRP A 54 2.56 2.37 0.39
CA TRP A 54 1.97 2.81 -0.86
C TRP A 54 2.45 1.91 -2.00
N ASP A 55 1.54 1.47 -2.86
CA ASP A 55 1.87 0.75 -4.10
C ASP A 55 1.61 1.67 -5.29
N ALA A 56 2.68 1.99 -6.02
CA ALA A 56 2.61 2.93 -7.14
C ALA A 56 1.87 2.34 -8.35
N GLU A 57 1.92 1.02 -8.57
CA GLU A 57 1.24 0.37 -9.69
C GLU A 57 -0.28 0.37 -9.49
N GLU A 58 -0.71 0.18 -8.24
CA GLU A 58 -2.14 0.24 -7.89
C GLU A 58 -2.63 1.66 -7.62
N ALA A 59 -1.71 2.63 -7.50
CA ALA A 59 -1.98 3.97 -7.00
C ALA A 59 -2.83 3.96 -5.71
N ALA A 60 -2.50 3.06 -4.78
CA ALA A 60 -3.25 2.84 -3.54
C ALA A 60 -2.35 2.34 -2.40
N ALA A 61 -2.78 2.52 -1.15
CA ALA A 61 -2.12 1.87 -0.02
C ALA A 61 -2.43 0.37 0.02
N VAL A 62 -1.47 -0.44 0.45
CA VAL A 62 -1.60 -1.89 0.53
C VAL A 62 -1.08 -2.43 1.87
N VAL A 63 -1.70 -3.52 2.34
CA VAL A 63 -1.18 -4.38 3.41
C VAL A 63 -0.61 -5.63 2.77
N ARG A 64 0.69 -5.86 2.92
CA ARG A 64 1.41 -7.02 2.40
C ARG A 64 1.62 -8.05 3.49
N VAL A 65 1.36 -9.32 3.16
CA VAL A 65 1.61 -10.48 3.99
C VAL A 65 2.49 -11.44 3.21
N ASP A 66 3.70 -11.67 3.71
CA ASP A 66 4.58 -12.69 3.18
C ASP A 66 4.11 -14.08 3.65
N SER A 67 4.14 -15.06 2.76
CA SER A 67 3.73 -16.43 3.05
C SER A 67 4.58 -17.47 2.36
N ALA A 68 4.50 -18.72 2.84
CA ALA A 68 5.16 -19.84 2.17
C ALA A 68 4.71 -20.01 0.70
N ARG A 69 3.52 -19.51 0.33
CA ARG A 69 3.01 -19.53 -1.06
C ARG A 69 3.38 -18.27 -1.85
N GLY A 70 4.06 -17.31 -1.22
CA GLY A 70 4.50 -16.03 -1.78
C GLY A 70 3.75 -14.83 -1.20
N LEU A 71 4.00 -13.67 -1.79
CA LEU A 71 3.50 -12.38 -1.31
C LEU A 71 2.01 -12.18 -1.65
N TRP A 72 1.23 -11.90 -0.62
CA TRP A 72 -0.16 -11.45 -0.71
C TRP A 72 -0.26 -9.96 -0.41
N ALA A 73 -1.18 -9.27 -1.08
CA ALA A 73 -1.45 -7.87 -0.82
C ALA A 73 -2.95 -7.59 -0.77
N LEU A 74 -3.40 -6.98 0.31
CA LEU A 74 -4.73 -6.37 0.45
C LEU A 74 -4.62 -4.90 0.02
N VAL A 75 -5.39 -4.50 -0.99
CA VAL A 75 -5.43 -3.10 -1.44
C VAL A 75 -6.49 -2.34 -0.66
N ILE A 76 -6.19 -1.13 -0.20
CA ILE A 76 -7.17 -0.22 0.40
C ILE A 76 -7.94 0.45 -0.75
N PRO A 77 -9.22 0.10 -0.99
CA PRO A 77 -9.95 0.62 -2.13
C PRO A 77 -10.64 1.94 -1.79
N PRO A 78 -11.27 2.65 -2.74
CA PRO A 78 -12.22 3.70 -2.44
C PRO A 78 -13.39 3.21 -1.56
N VAL A 79 -14.02 4.13 -0.83
CA VAL A 79 -15.22 3.85 -0.03
C VAL A 79 -16.34 3.29 -0.93
N GLY A 80 -17.10 2.32 -0.43
CA GLY A 80 -18.16 1.59 -1.14
C GLY A 80 -17.67 0.34 -1.90
N THR A 81 -16.35 0.16 -2.03
CA THR A 81 -15.75 -0.92 -2.83
C THR A 81 -15.24 -2.05 -1.93
N ALA A 82 -15.32 -3.29 -2.42
CA ALA A 82 -14.74 -4.45 -1.75
C ALA A 82 -13.20 -4.40 -1.78
N PHE A 83 -12.53 -4.87 -0.73
CA PHE A 83 -11.07 -4.83 -0.65
C PHE A 83 -10.43 -5.84 -1.60
N PRO A 84 -9.74 -5.41 -2.68
CA PRO A 84 -9.10 -6.33 -3.60
C PRO A 84 -7.94 -7.06 -2.92
N VAL A 85 -7.79 -8.34 -3.26
CA VAL A 85 -6.65 -9.15 -2.83
C VAL A 85 -5.83 -9.58 -4.04
N ARG A 86 -4.51 -9.41 -3.92
CA ARG A 86 -3.53 -9.78 -4.94
C ARG A 86 -2.60 -10.86 -4.40
N TRP A 87 -2.12 -11.71 -5.30
CA TRP A 87 -1.08 -12.70 -5.06
C TRP A 87 -0.04 -12.59 -6.17
N ARG A 88 1.23 -12.43 -5.78
CA ARG A 88 2.36 -12.23 -6.73
C ARG A 88 2.06 -11.13 -7.76
N GLY A 89 1.51 -10.02 -7.30
CA GLY A 89 1.18 -8.86 -8.13
C GLY A 89 -0.05 -9.04 -9.03
N LYS A 90 -0.74 -10.19 -9.02
CA LYS A 90 -1.99 -10.39 -9.79
C LYS A 90 -3.20 -10.34 -8.89
N ARG A 91 -4.27 -9.65 -9.31
CA ARG A 91 -5.56 -9.69 -8.61
C ARG A 91 -6.15 -11.10 -8.67
N VAL A 92 -6.47 -11.66 -7.51
CA VAL A 92 -7.00 -13.03 -7.37
C VAL A 92 -8.37 -13.07 -6.70
N GLY A 93 -8.85 -11.95 -6.18
CA GLY A 93 -10.17 -11.85 -5.58
C GLY A 93 -10.36 -10.54 -4.83
N ALA A 94 -11.30 -10.55 -3.89
CA ALA A 94 -11.56 -9.50 -2.94
C ALA A 94 -12.08 -10.10 -1.62
N LEU A 95 -12.01 -9.35 -0.53
CA LEU A 95 -12.70 -9.72 0.70
C LEU A 95 -14.22 -9.60 0.51
N ASP A 96 -15.00 -10.41 1.25
CA ASP A 96 -16.47 -10.37 1.24
C ASP A 96 -17.06 -9.17 2.01
N VAL A 97 -16.25 -8.14 2.25
CA VAL A 97 -16.63 -6.89 2.91
C VAL A 97 -16.21 -5.68 2.09
N ARG A 98 -16.96 -4.59 2.25
CA ARG A 98 -16.72 -3.31 1.57
C ARG A 98 -16.14 -2.29 2.52
N ARG A 99 -15.30 -1.40 2.00
CA ARG A 99 -14.82 -0.23 2.75
C ARG A 99 -16.00 0.71 3.00
N VAL A 100 -16.46 0.79 4.24
CA VAL A 100 -17.51 1.72 4.67
C VAL A 100 -17.08 2.37 5.99
N PRO A 101 -17.60 3.55 6.35
CA PRO A 101 -17.18 4.24 7.57
C PRO A 101 -17.35 3.42 8.86
N ALA A 102 -18.32 2.50 8.89
CA ALA A 102 -18.58 1.64 10.04
C ALA A 102 -17.68 0.39 10.09
N LEU A 103 -16.93 0.07 9.03
CA LEU A 103 -16.04 -1.09 9.02
C LEU A 103 -14.77 -0.75 9.81
N THR A 104 -14.51 -1.52 10.86
CA THR A 104 -13.30 -1.35 11.67
C THR A 104 -12.09 -1.98 10.99
N ASP A 105 -10.90 -1.44 11.27
CA ASP A 105 -9.64 -1.99 10.76
C ASP A 105 -9.37 -3.41 11.28
N SER A 106 -9.81 -3.71 12.51
CA SER A 106 -9.76 -5.06 13.09
C SER A 106 -10.66 -6.04 12.34
N ALA A 107 -11.87 -5.63 11.93
CA ALA A 107 -12.76 -6.48 11.14
C ALA A 107 -12.16 -6.77 9.75
N ALA A 108 -11.59 -5.74 9.08
CA ALA A 108 -10.88 -5.94 7.83
C ALA A 108 -9.69 -6.91 7.97
N ALA A 109 -8.94 -6.82 9.08
CA ALA A 109 -7.84 -7.75 9.39
C ALA A 109 -8.34 -9.20 9.58
N VAL A 110 -9.46 -9.40 10.28
CA VAL A 110 -10.09 -10.72 10.44
C VAL A 110 -10.51 -11.31 9.09
N HIS A 111 -11.15 -10.51 8.23
CA HIS A 111 -11.55 -10.96 6.89
C HIS A 111 -10.34 -11.30 6.01
N LEU A 112 -9.24 -10.54 6.11
CA LEU A 112 -8.00 -10.88 5.41
C LEU A 112 -7.44 -12.23 5.88
N VAL A 113 -7.37 -12.45 7.19
CA VAL A 113 -6.85 -13.71 7.76
C VAL A 113 -7.72 -14.90 7.34
N ALA A 114 -9.04 -14.76 7.40
CA ALA A 114 -9.97 -15.79 6.92
C ALA A 114 -9.72 -16.09 5.42
N TYR A 115 -9.66 -15.05 4.60
CA TYR A 115 -9.40 -15.17 3.16
C TYR A 115 -8.09 -15.92 2.84
N LEU A 116 -7.04 -15.67 3.62
CA LEU A 116 -5.74 -16.33 3.45
C LEU A 116 -5.76 -17.78 3.95
N ARG A 117 -6.44 -18.08 5.07
CA ARG A 117 -6.63 -19.45 5.58
C ARG A 117 -7.39 -20.32 4.60
N ASP A 118 -8.47 -19.81 4.01
CA ASP A 118 -9.26 -20.53 3.00
C ASP A 118 -8.43 -20.91 1.77
N ARG A 119 -7.31 -20.23 1.54
CA ARG A 119 -6.36 -20.47 0.44
C ARG A 119 -5.09 -21.20 0.90
N ALA A 120 -5.08 -21.73 2.11
CA ALA A 120 -3.91 -22.39 2.73
C ALA A 120 -2.63 -21.54 2.63
N ALA A 121 -2.76 -20.21 2.79
CA ALA A 121 -1.66 -19.27 2.71
C ALA A 121 -1.09 -18.86 4.09
N LEU A 122 -1.70 -19.33 5.18
CA LEU A 122 -1.23 -19.13 6.56
C LEU A 122 -1.02 -20.48 7.23
#